data_AF-A0A945TUK3-F1
#
_entry.id   AF-A0A945TUK3-F1
#
_cell.length_a   1.000
_cell.length_b   1.000
_cell.length_c   1.000
_cell.angle_alpha   90.00
_cell.angle_beta   90.00
_cell.angle_gamma   90.00
#
_symmetry.space_group_name_H-M   'P 1'
#
loop_
_entity.id
_entity.type
_entity.pdbx_description
1 polymer ?
#
loop_
_entity_poly.entity_id
_entity_poly.type
_entity_poly.pdbx_seq_one_letter_code
_entity_poly.pdbx_strand_id
1 'polypeptide(L)'
;MYLNQEEIEKFEQDGFLVLKDFVSQDACEALSHRATEIVKAFDPAESFSIFTTNKQTRHSDQYFLESGDKIRCFFEEEAFAENGEPR
;
A
#
# COMPACT_ATOMS: atom_id res chain seq x y z
N MET A 1 3.15 -24.58 0.82
CA MET A 1 4.56 -24.15 0.90
C MET A 1 4.97 -24.20 2.35
N TYR A 2 6.16 -24.70 2.66
CA TYR A 2 6.70 -24.75 4.02
C TYR A 2 8.10 -24.16 3.99
N LEU A 3 8.45 -23.41 5.03
CA LEU A 3 9.80 -22.87 5.19
C LEU A 3 10.72 -23.99 5.71
N ASN A 4 11.93 -24.05 5.18
CA ASN A 4 12.96 -24.90 5.75
C ASN A 4 13.67 -24.21 6.92
N GLN A 5 14.50 -24.95 7.65
CA GLN A 5 15.18 -24.45 8.84
C GLN A 5 16.11 -23.26 8.56
N GLU A 6 16.81 -23.25 7.41
CA GLU A 6 17.69 -22.15 7.02
C GLU A 6 16.89 -20.87 6.71
N GLU A 7 15.73 -21.02 6.06
CA GLU A 7 14.81 -19.90 5.78
C GLU A 7 14.24 -19.30 7.06
N ILE A 8 13.90 -20.14 8.04
CA ILE A 8 13.44 -19.70 9.37
C ILE A 8 14.56 -18.93 10.09
N GLU A 9 15.77 -19.49 10.13
CA GLU A 9 16.92 -18.84 10.77
C GLU A 9 17.27 -17.49 10.13
N LYS A 10 17.20 -17.40 8.80
CA LYS A 10 17.39 -16.11 8.09
C LYS A 10 16.31 -15.10 8.44
N PHE A 11 15.04 -15.52 8.49
CA PHE A 11 13.97 -14.63 8.90
C PHE A 11 14.17 -14.10 10.33
N GLU A 12 14.58 -14.96 11.26
CA GLU A 12 14.85 -14.58 12.65
C GLU A 12 16.05 -13.63 12.79
N GLN A 13 17.10 -13.81 11.97
CA GLN A 13 18.31 -12.98 11.99
C GLN A 13 18.10 -11.63 11.30
N ASP A 14 17.48 -11.61 10.13
CA ASP A 14 17.39 -10.43 9.27
C ASP A 14 16.09 -9.63 9.48
N GLY A 15 15.09 -10.23 10.13
CA GLY A 15 13.75 -9.66 10.34
C GLY A 15 12.84 -9.72 9.10
N PHE A 16 13.33 -10.29 7.99
CA PHE A 16 12.57 -10.53 6.76
C PHE A 16 13.14 -11.72 6.00
N LEU A 17 12.39 -12.23 5.00
CA LEU A 17 12.83 -13.32 4.15
C LEU A 17 12.35 -13.11 2.72
N VAL A 18 13.22 -13.34 1.74
CA VAL A 18 12.87 -13.28 0.31
C VAL A 18 12.51 -14.67 -0.20
N LEU A 19 11.23 -14.86 -0.52
CA LEU A 19 10.72 -16.08 -1.14
C LEU A 19 10.52 -15.84 -2.64
N LYS A 20 11.39 -16.45 -3.46
CA LYS A 20 11.27 -16.37 -4.91
C LYS A 20 10.09 -17.20 -5.39
N ASP A 21 9.40 -16.71 -6.42
CA ASP A 21 8.31 -17.41 -7.09
C ASP A 21 7.19 -17.87 -6.12
N PHE A 22 6.98 -17.09 -5.04
CA PHE A 22 6.00 -17.39 -3.98
C PHE A 22 4.55 -17.43 -4.52
N VAL A 23 4.25 -16.54 -5.45
CA VAL A 23 2.97 -16.45 -6.15
C VAL A 23 3.18 -16.68 -7.64
N SER A 24 2.19 -17.27 -8.31
CA SER A 24 2.23 -17.46 -9.75
C SER A 24 2.15 -16.14 -10.50
N GLN A 25 2.69 -16.11 -11.71
CA GLN A 25 2.58 -14.97 -12.62
C GLN A 25 1.12 -14.57 -12.85
N ASP A 26 0.23 -15.54 -13.09
CA ASP A 26 -1.21 -15.30 -13.27
C ASP A 26 -1.87 -14.64 -12.06
N ALA A 27 -1.45 -14.99 -10.84
CA ALA A 27 -1.96 -14.37 -9.61
C ALA A 27 -1.51 -12.91 -9.49
N CYS A 28 -0.25 -12.61 -9.87
CA CYS A 28 0.25 -11.24 -9.94
C CYS A 28 -0.54 -10.40 -10.95
N GLU A 29 -0.83 -10.97 -12.13
CA GLU A 29 -1.60 -10.29 -13.18
C GLU A 29 -3.04 -10.03 -12.75
N ALA A 30 -3.71 -11.01 -12.14
CA ALA A 30 -5.05 -10.85 -11.59
C ALA A 30 -5.10 -9.76 -10.50
N LEU A 31 -4.12 -9.72 -9.61
CA LEU A 31 -4.02 -8.69 -8.56
C LEU A 31 -3.83 -7.29 -9.17
N SER A 32 -2.91 -7.16 -10.13
CA SER A 32 -2.63 -5.89 -10.82
C SER A 32 -3.86 -5.37 -11.58
N HIS A 33 -4.56 -6.26 -12.29
CA HIS A 33 -5.81 -5.93 -12.98
C HIS A 33 -6.85 -5.41 -11.98
N ARG A 34 -7.07 -6.13 -10.88
CA ARG A 34 -8.06 -5.72 -9.87
C ARG A 34 -7.71 -4.39 -9.19
N ALA A 35 -6.44 -4.17 -8.88
CA ALA A 35 -5.97 -2.90 -8.34
C ALA A 35 -6.26 -1.73 -9.31
N THR A 36 -6.06 -1.95 -10.61
CA THR A 36 -6.37 -0.95 -11.66
C THR A 36 -7.85 -0.63 -11.71
N GLU A 37 -8.73 -1.62 -11.59
CA GLU A 37 -10.19 -1.38 -11.53
C GLU A 37 -10.59 -0.55 -10.31
N ILE A 38 -10.00 -0.83 -9.14
CA ILE A 38 -10.27 -0.07 -7.92
C ILE A 38 -9.87 1.40 -8.11
N VAL A 39 -8.67 1.65 -8.66
CA VAL A 39 -8.20 3.01 -8.94
C VAL A 39 -9.08 3.73 -9.96
N LYS A 40 -9.56 3.04 -11.00
CA LYS A 40 -10.48 3.63 -12.00
C LYS A 40 -11.84 3.98 -11.42
N ALA A 41 -12.30 3.23 -10.42
CA ALA A 41 -13.59 3.46 -9.77
C ALA A 41 -13.49 4.44 -8.58
N PHE A 42 -12.29 4.77 -8.13
CA PHE A 42 -12.06 5.70 -7.03
C PHE A 42 -12.40 7.13 -7.45
N ASP A 43 -13.19 7.82 -6.63
CA ASP A 43 -13.46 9.25 -6.77
C ASP A 43 -12.56 10.04 -5.80
N PRO A 44 -11.58 10.82 -6.31
CA PRO A 44 -10.72 11.67 -5.49
C PRO A 44 -11.49 12.70 -4.65
N ALA A 45 -12.70 13.06 -5.05
CA ALA A 45 -13.53 14.05 -4.34
C ALA A 45 -14.09 13.51 -3.02
N GLU A 46 -14.16 12.19 -2.83
CA GLU A 46 -14.69 11.57 -1.61
C GLU A 46 -13.71 11.67 -0.42
N SER A 47 -12.41 11.86 -0.67
CA SER A 47 -11.42 12.04 0.39
C SER A 47 -10.02 12.44 -0.13
N PHE A 48 -9.43 13.46 0.48
CA PHE A 48 -8.03 13.86 0.27
C PHE A 48 -7.20 13.46 1.49
N SER A 49 -6.62 12.26 1.48
CA SER A 49 -5.67 11.83 2.52
C SER A 49 -4.32 11.51 1.90
N ILE A 50 -3.30 12.24 2.34
CA ILE A 50 -1.90 12.09 1.92
C ILE A 50 -1.21 11.14 2.89
N PHE A 51 -0.51 10.14 2.36
CA PHE A 51 0.37 9.27 3.15
C PHE A 51 1.81 9.77 3.05
N THR A 52 2.46 10.06 4.19
CA THR A 52 3.88 10.47 4.24
C THR A 52 4.57 9.85 5.44
N THR A 53 5.84 9.50 5.27
CA THR A 53 6.72 8.97 6.31
C THR A 53 7.56 10.05 7.01
N ASN A 54 7.57 11.29 6.49
CA ASN A 54 8.45 12.36 6.96
C ASN A 54 7.81 13.36 7.94
N LYS A 55 6.48 13.35 8.12
CA LYS A 55 5.77 14.23 9.05
C LYS A 55 4.68 13.48 9.80
N GLN A 56 4.98 13.11 11.05
CA GLN A 56 4.06 12.40 11.95
C GLN A 56 2.90 13.28 12.47
N THR A 57 2.91 14.58 12.17
CA THR A 57 1.98 15.56 12.71
C THR A 57 1.01 16.06 11.63
N ARG A 58 -0.23 15.55 11.69
CA ARG A 58 -1.50 16.10 11.13
C ARG A 58 -2.05 15.60 9.78
N HIS A 59 -1.96 14.30 9.48
CA HIS A 59 -2.85 13.68 8.48
C HIS A 59 -3.46 12.34 8.92
N SER A 60 -3.52 12.09 10.23
CA SER A 60 -4.40 11.06 10.81
C SER A 60 -5.85 11.55 10.80
N ASP A 61 -6.35 11.95 9.64
CA ASP A 61 -7.76 12.31 9.53
C ASP A 61 -8.60 11.03 9.69
N GLN A 62 -9.86 11.18 10.09
CA GLN A 62 -10.79 10.07 10.33
C GLN A 62 -10.82 9.06 9.17
N TYR A 63 -10.54 9.53 7.95
CA TYR A 63 -10.40 8.72 6.75
C TYR A 63 -9.22 7.70 6.80
N PHE A 64 -8.10 8.02 7.42
CA PHE A 64 -7.04 7.02 7.63
C PHE A 64 -7.41 6.06 8.78
N LEU A 65 -7.86 6.60 9.92
CA LEU A 65 -8.10 5.81 11.13
C LEU A 65 -9.24 4.78 10.98
N GLU A 66 -10.28 5.11 10.21
CA GLU A 66 -11.39 4.19 9.92
C GLU A 66 -11.16 3.34 8.65
N SER A 67 -9.95 3.32 8.09
CA SER A 67 -9.65 2.54 6.87
C SER A 67 -9.41 1.06 7.14
N GLY A 68 -9.22 0.64 8.39
CA GLY A 68 -8.80 -0.72 8.75
C GLY A 68 -9.74 -1.84 8.30
N ASP A 69 -11.01 -1.54 8.02
CA ASP A 69 -12.03 -2.47 7.53
C ASP A 69 -12.54 -2.12 6.12
N LYS A 70 -11.90 -1.18 5.41
CA LYS A 70 -12.35 -0.65 4.11
C LYS A 70 -11.23 -0.69 3.08
N ILE A 71 -11.61 -0.62 1.80
CA ILE A 71 -10.66 -0.32 0.71
C ILE A 71 -10.69 1.20 0.51
N ARG A 72 -9.59 1.87 0.84
CA ARG A 72 -9.41 3.32 0.70
C ARG A 72 -8.15 3.61 -0.09
N CYS A 73 -8.19 4.62 -0.95
CA CYS A 73 -7.04 5.09 -1.72
C CYS A 73 -6.37 6.27 -1.00
N PHE A 74 -5.05 6.32 -1.07
CA PHE A 74 -4.21 7.36 -0.49
C PHE A 74 -3.31 7.94 -1.58
N PHE A 75 -3.07 9.23 -1.52
CA PHE A 75 -2.16 9.90 -2.44
C PHE A 75 -0.76 10.01 -1.85
N GLU A 76 0.25 9.94 -2.71
CA GLU A 76 1.63 10.28 -2.37
C GLU A 76 1.76 11.79 -2.08
N GLU A 77 2.70 12.17 -1.21
CA GLU A 77 2.96 13.59 -0.89
C GLU A 77 3.30 14.42 -2.13
N GLU A 78 3.97 13.82 -3.10
CA GLU A 78 4.40 14.48 -4.33
C GLU A 78 3.32 14.57 -5.42
N ALA A 79 2.14 13.95 -5.20
CA ALA A 79 1.01 14.05 -6.12
C ALA A 79 0.39 15.47 -6.14
N PHE A 80 0.75 16.31 -5.18
CA PHE A 80 0.28 17.68 -5.06
C PHE A 80 1.39 18.69 -5.35
N ALA A 81 1.02 19.81 -5.96
CA ALA A 81 1.89 20.96 -6.09
C ALA A 81 2.04 21.70 -4.75
N GLU A 82 3.01 22.61 -4.64
CA GLU A 82 3.26 23.36 -3.39
C GLU A 82 2.05 24.20 -2.92
N ASN A 83 1.12 24.50 -3.84
CA ASN A 83 -0.14 25.18 -3.55
C ASN A 83 -1.27 24.24 -3.06
N GLY A 84 -1.01 22.92 -2.96
CA GLY A 84 -1.98 21.92 -2.52
C GLY A 84 -2.93 21.39 -3.60
N GLU A 85 -2.77 21.83 -4.86
CA GLU A 85 -3.57 21.33 -5.99
C GLU A 85 -2.98 20.02 -6.54
N PRO A 86 -3.81 19.07 -7.03
CA PRO A 86 -3.33 17.89 -7.74
C PRO A 86 -2.49 18.30 -8.96
N ARG A 87 -1.37 17.61 -9.20
CA ARG A 87 -0.52 17.82 -10.38
C ARG A 87 -1.05 17.13 -11.63
#